data_AF-A0A0K0SWD7-F1
#
_entry.id   AF-A0A0K0SWD7-F1
#
_cell.length_a   1.000
_cell.length_b   1.000
_cell.length_c   1.000
_cell.angle_alpha   90.00
_cell.angle_beta   90.00
_cell.angle_gamma   90.00
#
_symmetry.space_group_name_H-M   'P 1'
#
loop_
_entity.id
_entity.type
_entity.pdbx_description
1 polymer ?
#
loop_
_entity_poly.entity_id
_entity_poly.type
_entity_poly.pdbx_seq_one_letter_code
_entity_poly.pdbx_strand_id
1 'polypeptide(L)'
;MKLKKITFALMLGVFSYSSVTWAASPESLEKIIEKAVAENPEVQASFHAFKAAELDEAAAKGRYLPNLTVDQTFRNQERLVPNVNNTNTPNQQSTLTLRQMLFDGLATPSEVGRLDHVAKSRFYELQGQMQGIALDTAAAYYDLIRFRRLVSYAQDNFVVHKQVFDKIKSRVDAGVGKKVDLEQATGRLALAEANLVTETNNLYDVSARFQRLVGELPPENLNEVMMTGDGLQQSADQVLETAYKQNPNILAAIENIIAVEKSVTGRKAPFMPRLDLQGRKILDVNDKSRNSTLAADTLEVTASWNIFNGFTDKSNLDSAVETLNRSHDLRDKACIDTRQLVAIAYNNIKQLSEQVAYRKQHQDSIENARLAYRKQYDIGQRTLLDLLDTENEYFQARRNFTNAEMDLNTAYARTYAGQGLLLSKLGVTRTDVGEYPREEYMDRENVCKAVVPAQVVPDKAALLANAKPWEGEAFKPKTEKATMKFTPRILFQANSAIILPESYADLDIVYDVIKEWGNDKVEIAGHTDKRNTSKEKYNLLLSEKRAKAVADYLVKKGMDAQRLVVKGYGFSQPIAENDPVNGNDANRRVEIIRFQSVAQ
;
A
#
# COMPACT_ATOMS: atom_id res chain seq x y z
N MET A 1 35.21 62.78 -9.06
CA MET A 1 36.20 63.28 -8.08
C MET A 1 35.64 62.90 -6.70
N LYS A 2 36.17 62.00 -5.88
CA LYS A 2 37.52 61.48 -5.65
C LYS A 2 37.46 59.97 -5.38
N LEU A 3 38.29 59.20 -6.08
CA LEU A 3 38.62 57.80 -5.75
C LEU A 3 39.54 57.78 -4.51
N LYS A 4 39.29 56.88 -3.55
CA LYS A 4 40.30 56.43 -2.59
C LYS A 4 40.75 55.02 -2.98
N LYS A 5 42.01 54.94 -3.41
CA LYS A 5 42.77 53.70 -3.56
C LYS A 5 43.11 53.18 -2.16
N ILE A 6 42.84 51.91 -1.90
CA ILE A 6 43.51 51.16 -0.83
C ILE A 6 44.01 49.86 -1.46
N THR A 7 45.32 49.81 -1.62
CA THR A 7 46.16 48.65 -1.86
C THR A 7 46.08 47.72 -0.64
N PHE A 8 45.77 46.43 -0.85
CA PHE A 8 46.04 45.40 0.15
C PHE A 8 46.79 44.23 -0.49
N ALA A 9 47.82 43.82 0.23
CA ALA A 9 48.89 42.94 -0.22
C ALA A 9 48.45 41.47 -0.31
N LEU A 10 49.04 40.81 -1.29
CA LEU A 10 48.99 39.38 -1.57
C LEU A 10 49.73 38.62 -0.45
N MET A 11 49.01 37.93 0.44
CA MET A 11 49.57 36.86 1.27
C MET A 11 49.03 35.52 0.77
N LEU A 12 49.89 34.79 0.05
CA LEU A 12 49.73 33.37 -0.28
C LEU A 12 49.88 32.56 1.02
N GLY A 13 48.78 32.37 1.73
CA GLY A 13 48.65 31.35 2.77
C GLY A 13 48.11 30.07 2.14
N VAL A 14 48.97 29.07 1.94
CA VAL A 14 48.57 27.70 1.61
C VAL A 14 47.87 27.12 2.83
N PHE A 15 46.55 27.32 2.91
CA PHE A 15 45.69 26.58 3.82
C PHE A 15 45.42 25.22 3.19
N SER A 16 46.16 24.21 3.64
CA SER A 16 45.80 22.80 3.48
C SER A 16 44.44 22.58 4.16
N TYR A 17 43.37 22.58 3.37
CA TYR A 17 42.05 22.11 3.77
C TYR A 17 42.15 20.59 3.99
N SER A 18 42.46 20.18 5.20
CA SER A 18 42.12 18.84 5.68
C SER A 18 40.61 18.77 5.77
N SER A 19 39.98 18.19 4.75
CA SER A 19 38.57 17.80 4.77
C SER A 19 38.38 16.76 5.87
N VAL A 20 38.09 17.22 7.09
CA VAL A 20 37.50 16.35 8.10
C VAL A 20 36.11 16.05 7.58
N THR A 21 35.95 14.89 6.94
CA THR A 21 34.65 14.30 6.69
C THR A 21 34.05 13.98 8.05
N TRP A 22 33.30 14.94 8.61
CA TRP A 22 32.37 14.64 9.67
C TRP A 22 31.37 13.64 9.08
N ALA A 23 31.48 12.39 9.48
CA ALA A 23 30.41 11.43 9.27
C ALA A 23 29.17 12.05 9.94
N ALA A 24 28.25 12.56 9.14
CA ALA A 24 27.01 13.12 9.63
C ALA A 24 26.35 12.05 10.50
N SER A 25 26.03 12.41 11.74
CA SER A 25 25.19 11.56 12.59
C SER A 25 23.92 11.22 11.80
N PRO A 26 23.52 9.94 11.74
CA PRO A 26 22.36 9.54 10.96
C PRO A 26 21.15 10.39 11.35
N GLU A 27 20.51 10.99 10.36
CA GLU A 27 19.45 11.96 10.59
C GLU A 27 18.20 11.23 11.09
N SER A 28 17.59 11.78 12.14
CA SER A 28 16.42 11.16 12.76
C SER A 28 15.14 11.52 11.99
N LEU A 29 14.15 10.63 12.05
CA LEU A 29 12.86 10.80 11.37
C LEU A 29 12.19 12.12 11.77
N GLU A 30 12.29 12.49 13.05
CA GLU A 30 11.72 13.71 13.62
C GLU A 30 12.30 14.95 12.93
N LYS A 31 13.63 15.02 12.76
CA LYS A 31 14.30 16.16 12.14
C LYS A 31 13.97 16.29 10.65
N ILE A 32 13.85 15.17 9.95
CA ILE A 32 13.44 15.16 8.54
C ILE A 32 12.00 15.68 8.39
N ILE A 33 11.09 15.25 9.26
CA ILE A 33 9.70 15.72 9.25
C ILE A 33 9.60 17.18 9.68
N GLU A 34 10.36 17.62 10.69
CA GLU A 34 10.45 19.02 11.09
C GLU A 34 10.86 19.91 9.91
N LYS A 35 11.92 19.52 9.19
CA LYS A 35 12.35 20.23 8.00
C LYS A 35 11.29 20.21 6.90
N ALA A 36 10.71 19.05 6.58
CA ALA A 36 9.68 18.93 5.56
C ALA A 36 8.47 19.84 5.88
N VAL A 37 8.00 19.85 7.11
CA VAL A 37 6.88 20.70 7.54
C VAL A 37 7.26 22.19 7.54
N ALA A 38 8.52 22.52 7.82
CA ALA A 38 9.02 23.89 7.82
C ALA A 38 9.31 24.44 6.41
N GLU A 39 9.71 23.61 5.44
CA GLU A 39 10.22 24.10 4.15
C GLU A 39 9.34 23.68 2.95
N ASN A 40 8.47 22.68 3.09
CA ASN A 40 7.68 22.18 1.96
C ASN A 40 6.75 23.27 1.38
N PRO A 41 6.76 23.49 0.04
CA PRO A 41 5.97 24.54 -0.59
C PRO A 41 4.47 24.45 -0.35
N GLU A 42 3.91 23.24 -0.22
CA GLU A 42 2.47 23.07 0.03
C GLU A 42 2.10 23.53 1.45
N VAL A 43 2.96 23.25 2.44
CA VAL A 43 2.78 23.76 3.81
C VAL A 43 2.98 25.27 3.84
N GLN A 44 3.99 25.80 3.14
CA GLN A 44 4.22 27.25 3.06
C GLN A 44 3.05 28.00 2.39
N ALA A 45 2.47 27.44 1.34
CA ALA A 45 1.27 28.00 0.72
C ALA A 45 0.10 28.06 1.71
N SER A 46 -0.14 26.99 2.46
CA SER A 46 -1.17 26.95 3.50
C SER A 46 -0.89 27.94 4.64
N PHE A 47 0.38 28.06 5.06
CA PHE A 47 0.81 29.02 6.08
C PHE A 47 0.55 30.46 5.65
N HIS A 48 0.90 30.83 4.41
CA HIS A 48 0.63 32.16 3.88
C HIS A 48 -0.88 32.42 3.72
N ALA A 49 -1.67 31.40 3.38
CA ALA A 49 -3.13 31.52 3.35
C ALA A 49 -3.72 31.80 4.75
N PHE A 50 -3.21 31.13 5.78
CA PHE A 50 -3.56 31.41 7.17
C PHE A 50 -3.16 32.84 7.59
N LYS A 51 -1.92 33.27 7.30
CA LYS A 51 -1.47 34.64 7.60
C LYS A 51 -2.28 35.71 6.86
N ALA A 52 -2.68 35.45 5.62
CA ALA A 52 -3.57 36.35 4.89
C ALA A 52 -4.94 36.47 5.59
N ALA A 53 -5.50 35.35 6.07
CA ALA A 53 -6.79 35.37 6.78
C ALA A 53 -6.73 36.14 8.11
N GLU A 54 -5.63 36.05 8.87
CA GLU A 54 -5.43 36.89 10.08
C GLU A 54 -5.42 38.39 9.74
N LEU A 55 -4.76 38.76 8.63
CA LEU A 55 -4.69 40.15 8.18
C LEU A 55 -6.04 40.65 7.63
N ASP A 56 -6.81 39.78 6.97
CA ASP A 56 -8.17 40.09 6.50
C ASP A 56 -9.11 40.38 7.69
N GLU A 57 -9.01 39.59 8.76
CA GLU A 57 -9.74 39.84 10.01
C GLU A 57 -9.35 41.20 10.61
N ALA A 58 -8.05 41.50 10.70
CA ALA A 58 -7.55 42.78 11.19
C ALA A 58 -8.04 43.96 10.32
N ALA A 59 -8.06 43.79 9.00
CA ALA A 59 -8.59 44.78 8.06
C ALA A 59 -10.10 45.01 8.27
N ALA A 60 -10.87 43.95 8.55
CA ALA A 60 -12.29 44.07 8.87
C ALA A 60 -12.54 44.79 10.20
N LYS A 61 -11.70 44.58 11.23
CA LYS A 61 -11.75 45.35 12.48
C LYS A 61 -11.52 46.85 12.25
N GLY A 62 -10.77 47.22 11.21
CA GLY A 62 -10.61 48.60 10.78
C GLY A 62 -11.92 49.31 10.43
N ARG A 63 -12.99 48.58 10.09
CA ARG A 63 -14.32 49.18 9.79
C ARG A 63 -15.01 49.78 11.03
N TYR A 64 -14.57 49.43 12.23
CA TYR A 64 -15.03 50.09 13.46
C TYR A 64 -14.43 51.48 13.64
N LEU A 65 -13.32 51.77 12.96
CA LEU A 65 -12.60 53.02 13.09
C LEU A 65 -13.11 54.06 12.08
N PRO A 66 -12.91 55.36 12.35
CA PRO A 66 -13.31 56.39 11.42
C PRO A 66 -12.45 56.34 10.16
N ASN A 67 -13.08 56.59 9.02
CA ASN A 67 -12.41 56.81 7.75
C ASN A 67 -12.28 58.33 7.51
N LEU A 68 -11.07 58.78 7.17
CA LEU A 68 -10.77 60.16 6.83
C LEU A 68 -10.28 60.23 5.38
N THR A 69 -11.05 60.88 4.50
CA THR A 69 -10.70 61.06 3.08
C THR A 69 -10.48 62.53 2.74
N VAL A 70 -9.56 62.78 1.81
CA VAL A 70 -9.38 64.10 1.19
C VAL A 70 -9.72 63.97 -0.29
N ASP A 71 -10.78 64.62 -0.70
CA ASP A 71 -11.28 64.62 -2.07
C ASP A 71 -10.92 65.94 -2.75
N GLN A 72 -10.14 65.85 -3.82
CA GLN A 72 -9.72 66.99 -4.65
C GLN A 72 -10.49 66.95 -5.97
N THR A 73 -11.35 67.93 -6.18
CA THR A 73 -12.16 68.03 -7.40
C THR A 73 -11.67 69.17 -8.26
N PHE A 74 -11.34 68.86 -9.52
CA PHE A 74 -11.08 69.84 -10.58
C PHE A 74 -12.22 69.76 -11.58
N ARG A 75 -12.79 70.91 -11.94
CA ARG A 75 -14.00 71.00 -12.76
C ARG A 75 -13.81 72.03 -13.87
N ASN A 76 -14.05 71.59 -15.09
CA ASN A 76 -14.33 72.46 -16.23
C ASN A 76 -15.80 72.25 -16.61
N GLN A 77 -16.58 73.33 -16.67
CA GLN A 77 -18.01 73.25 -16.95
C GLN A 77 -18.38 74.28 -18.01
N GLU A 78 -19.10 73.85 -19.04
CA GLU A 78 -19.71 74.73 -20.03
C GLU A 78 -21.02 75.28 -19.47
N ARG A 79 -21.22 76.60 -19.55
CA ARG A 79 -22.38 77.27 -18.98
C ARG A 79 -23.41 77.56 -20.06
N LEU A 80 -24.56 76.91 -19.96
CA LEU A 80 -25.67 77.09 -20.90
C LEU A 80 -26.67 78.20 -20.50
N VAL A 81 -26.58 78.73 -19.27
CA VAL A 81 -27.49 79.78 -18.75
C VAL A 81 -26.70 80.88 -18.02
N PRO A 82 -27.02 82.18 -18.18
CA PRO A 82 -26.38 83.28 -17.44
C PRO A 82 -26.58 83.17 -15.93
N ASN A 83 -25.57 83.58 -15.16
CA ASN A 83 -25.54 83.48 -13.70
C ASN A 83 -26.62 84.36 -13.05
N VAL A 84 -27.72 83.76 -12.61
CA VAL A 84 -28.74 84.44 -11.79
C VAL A 84 -28.25 84.41 -10.34
N ASN A 85 -27.96 85.57 -9.76
CA ASN A 85 -27.48 85.80 -8.36
C ASN A 85 -25.98 85.66 -8.07
N ASN A 86 -25.10 85.65 -9.08
CA ASN A 86 -23.64 85.66 -8.90
C ASN A 86 -23.08 84.44 -8.12
N THR A 87 -23.80 83.32 -8.12
CA THR A 87 -23.35 82.06 -7.53
C THR A 87 -22.43 81.34 -8.53
N ASN A 88 -21.17 81.17 -8.16
CA ASN A 88 -20.18 80.49 -8.99
C ASN A 88 -19.82 79.15 -8.36
N THR A 89 -19.97 78.05 -9.09
CA THR A 89 -19.44 76.75 -8.65
C THR A 89 -17.92 76.73 -8.84
N PRO A 90 -17.13 76.45 -7.79
CA PRO A 90 -15.67 76.46 -7.89
C PRO A 90 -15.15 75.47 -8.96
N ASN A 91 -14.17 75.91 -9.73
CA ASN A 91 -13.45 75.05 -10.69
C ASN A 91 -12.43 74.13 -10.00
N GLN A 92 -12.11 74.41 -8.74
CA GLN A 92 -11.29 73.57 -7.87
C GLN A 92 -11.88 73.58 -6.46
N GLN A 93 -11.99 72.39 -5.85
CA GLN A 93 -12.48 72.23 -4.49
C GLN A 93 -11.74 71.11 -3.77
N SER A 94 -11.22 71.44 -2.58
CA SER A 94 -10.64 70.47 -1.63
C SER A 94 -11.66 70.15 -0.53
N THR A 95 -12.02 68.89 -0.34
CA THR A 95 -12.97 68.46 0.71
C THR A 95 -12.35 67.42 1.61
N LEU A 96 -12.35 67.65 2.92
CA LEU A 96 -12.02 66.65 3.94
C LEU A 96 -13.32 66.02 4.41
N THR A 97 -13.44 64.69 4.32
CA THR A 97 -14.60 63.94 4.79
C THR A 97 -14.18 62.96 5.88
N LEU A 98 -14.74 63.11 7.07
CA LEU A 98 -14.68 62.14 8.16
C LEU A 98 -15.98 61.32 8.13
N ARG A 99 -15.89 59.99 8.08
CA ARG A 99 -17.04 59.09 8.19
C ARG A 99 -16.78 58.06 9.28
N GLN A 100 -17.67 57.99 10.27
CA GLN A 100 -17.65 56.98 11.32
C GLN A 100 -18.97 56.21 11.27
N MET A 101 -18.89 54.89 11.08
CA MET A 101 -20.07 54.03 11.23
C MET A 101 -20.44 53.96 12.71
N LEU A 102 -21.69 54.27 13.03
CA LEU A 102 -22.25 54.13 14.39
C LEU A 102 -23.03 52.82 14.52
N PHE A 103 -23.77 52.45 13.47
CA PHE A 103 -24.51 51.20 13.38
C PHE A 103 -24.73 50.83 11.91
N ASP A 104 -24.57 49.56 11.53
CA ASP A 104 -24.75 49.11 10.15
C ASP A 104 -25.59 47.84 10.05
N GLY A 105 -26.60 47.70 10.92
CA GLY A 105 -27.42 46.49 10.95
C GLY A 105 -26.66 45.24 11.41
N LEU A 106 -25.60 45.41 12.19
CA LEU A 106 -24.67 44.36 12.62
C LEU A 106 -23.84 43.74 11.48
N ALA A 107 -23.71 44.40 10.33
CA ALA A 107 -22.90 43.91 9.22
C ALA A 107 -21.41 43.80 9.61
N THR A 108 -20.84 44.86 10.19
CA THR A 108 -19.43 44.88 10.60
C THR A 108 -19.11 43.84 11.68
N PRO A 109 -19.85 43.72 12.80
CA PRO A 109 -19.59 42.68 13.79
C PRO A 109 -19.79 41.26 13.25
N SER A 110 -20.75 41.06 12.36
CA SER A 110 -20.92 39.76 11.69
C SER A 110 -19.74 39.44 10.77
N GLU A 111 -19.22 40.42 10.03
CA GLU A 111 -18.08 40.23 9.13
C GLU A 111 -16.78 39.98 9.90
N VAL A 112 -16.54 40.70 10.99
CA VAL A 112 -15.38 40.48 11.86
C VAL A 112 -15.45 39.09 12.49
N GLY A 113 -16.61 38.70 13.02
CA GLY A 113 -16.81 37.35 13.55
C GLY A 113 -16.66 36.27 12.47
N ARG A 114 -17.15 36.51 11.24
CA ARG A 114 -16.95 35.60 10.12
C ARG A 114 -15.46 35.40 9.82
N LEU A 115 -14.70 36.49 9.71
CA LEU A 115 -13.29 36.42 9.35
C LEU A 115 -12.41 35.84 10.47
N ASP A 116 -12.77 36.04 11.74
CA ASP A 116 -12.14 35.35 12.88
C ASP A 116 -12.26 33.82 12.73
N HIS A 117 -13.46 33.31 12.48
CA HIS A 117 -13.68 31.89 12.25
C HIS A 117 -13.10 31.38 10.92
N VAL A 118 -12.99 32.23 9.89
CA VAL A 118 -12.24 31.89 8.67
C VAL A 118 -10.74 31.73 8.99
N ALA A 119 -10.14 32.62 9.77
CA ALA A 119 -8.74 32.52 10.17
C ALA A 119 -8.48 31.24 10.98
N LYS A 120 -9.36 30.90 11.93
CA LYS A 120 -9.32 29.63 12.68
C LYS A 120 -9.49 28.41 11.78
N SER A 121 -10.39 28.47 10.80
CA SER A 121 -10.56 27.40 9.81
C SER A 121 -9.27 27.20 9.00
N ARG A 122 -8.65 28.28 8.50
CA ARG A 122 -7.35 28.22 7.79
C ARG A 122 -6.21 27.70 8.67
N PHE A 123 -6.23 28.00 9.97
CA PHE A 123 -5.28 27.45 10.91
C PHE A 123 -5.38 25.92 11.01
N TYR A 124 -6.60 25.37 11.14
CA TYR A 124 -6.78 23.92 11.17
C TYR A 124 -6.51 23.25 9.81
N GLU A 125 -6.79 23.93 8.69
CA GLU A 125 -6.37 23.45 7.37
C GLU A 125 -4.83 23.37 7.25
N LEU A 126 -4.12 24.37 7.77
CA LEU A 126 -2.65 24.34 7.87
C LEU A 126 -2.19 23.14 8.70
N GLN A 127 -2.78 22.91 9.87
CA GLN A 127 -2.46 21.73 10.68
C GLN A 127 -2.72 20.44 9.89
N GLY A 128 -3.84 20.34 9.17
CA GLY A 128 -4.16 19.19 8.31
C GLY A 128 -3.10 18.98 7.23
N GLN A 129 -2.66 20.05 6.56
CA GLN A 129 -1.60 20.00 5.55
C GLN A 129 -0.26 19.55 6.15
N MET A 130 0.07 20.01 7.35
CA MET A 130 1.28 19.58 8.06
C MET A 130 1.22 18.09 8.42
N GLN A 131 0.06 17.57 8.86
CA GLN A 131 -0.14 16.14 9.13
C GLN A 131 0.00 15.31 7.86
N GLY A 132 -0.55 15.79 6.74
CA GLY A 132 -0.43 15.13 5.43
C GLY A 132 1.01 15.04 4.93
N ILE A 133 1.75 16.15 4.94
CA ILE A 133 3.15 16.18 4.54
C ILE A 133 4.03 15.35 5.50
N ALA A 134 3.75 15.37 6.80
CA ALA A 134 4.45 14.52 7.76
C ALA A 134 4.20 13.03 7.48
N LEU A 135 2.96 12.64 7.17
CA LEU A 135 2.63 11.27 6.83
C LEU A 135 3.32 10.81 5.53
N ASP A 136 3.26 11.63 4.48
CA ASP A 136 3.91 11.32 3.20
C ASP A 136 5.43 11.21 3.35
N THR A 137 6.02 12.08 4.19
CA THR A 137 7.45 12.05 4.51
C THR A 137 7.81 10.80 5.31
N ALA A 138 7.02 10.43 6.32
CA ALA A 138 7.21 9.19 7.07
C ALA A 138 7.09 7.95 6.16
N ALA A 139 6.11 7.91 5.27
CA ALA A 139 5.94 6.82 4.31
C ALA A 139 7.14 6.75 3.34
N ALA A 140 7.61 7.89 2.81
CA ALA A 140 8.80 7.94 1.97
C ALA A 140 10.06 7.48 2.71
N TYR A 141 10.19 7.83 3.98
CA TYR A 141 11.28 7.39 4.86
C TYR A 141 11.30 5.87 5.04
N TYR A 142 10.17 5.26 5.40
CA TYR A 142 10.07 3.81 5.56
C TYR A 142 10.25 3.06 4.25
N ASP A 143 9.71 3.60 3.14
CA ASP A 143 9.92 3.03 1.82
C ASP A 143 11.40 3.09 1.40
N LEU A 144 12.13 4.13 1.78
CA LEU A 144 13.55 4.25 1.49
C LEU A 144 14.37 3.19 2.23
N ILE A 145 14.08 2.97 3.51
CA ILE A 145 14.67 1.85 4.28
C ILE A 145 14.30 0.52 3.63
N ARG A 146 13.02 0.33 3.26
CA ARG A 146 12.53 -0.86 2.57
C ARG A 146 13.35 -1.15 1.32
N PHE A 147 13.40 -0.22 0.37
CA PHE A 147 14.02 -0.46 -0.93
C PHE A 147 15.55 -0.51 -0.87
N ARG A 148 16.20 0.17 0.08
CA ARG A 148 17.63 -0.05 0.35
C ARG A 148 17.91 -1.49 0.77
N ARG A 149 17.11 -2.04 1.69
CA ARG A 149 17.20 -3.45 2.10
C ARG A 149 16.87 -4.39 0.94
N LEU A 150 15.81 -4.13 0.17
CA LEU A 150 15.44 -4.98 -0.97
C LEU A 150 16.50 -4.99 -2.07
N VAL A 151 17.12 -3.86 -2.37
CA VAL A 151 18.27 -3.79 -3.29
C VAL A 151 19.43 -4.63 -2.76
N SER A 152 19.78 -4.50 -1.47
CA SER A 152 20.82 -5.33 -0.86
C SER A 152 20.50 -6.82 -0.95
N TYR A 153 19.25 -7.23 -0.67
CA TYR A 153 18.84 -8.64 -0.79
C TYR A 153 18.87 -9.13 -2.24
N ALA A 154 18.49 -8.28 -3.20
CA ALA A 154 18.51 -8.63 -4.62
C ALA A 154 19.95 -8.75 -5.15
N GLN A 155 20.88 -7.91 -4.66
CA GLN A 155 22.32 -8.02 -4.94
C GLN A 155 22.87 -9.34 -4.40
N ASP A 156 22.61 -9.67 -3.14
CA ASP A 156 23.04 -10.94 -2.53
C ASP A 156 22.49 -12.14 -3.32
N ASN A 157 21.20 -12.11 -3.65
CA ASN A 157 20.54 -13.17 -4.40
C ASN A 157 21.14 -13.35 -5.80
N PHE A 158 21.37 -12.26 -6.52
CA PHE A 158 22.02 -12.26 -7.84
C PHE A 158 23.44 -12.85 -7.77
N VAL A 159 24.25 -12.40 -6.81
CA VAL A 159 25.64 -12.89 -6.65
C VAL A 159 25.65 -14.40 -6.40
N VAL A 160 24.80 -14.90 -5.51
CA VAL A 160 24.72 -16.34 -5.22
C VAL A 160 24.23 -17.13 -6.43
N HIS A 161 23.19 -16.65 -7.12
CA HIS A 161 22.68 -17.30 -8.33
C HIS A 161 23.73 -17.36 -9.43
N LYS A 162 24.51 -16.29 -9.60
CA LYS A 162 25.61 -16.24 -10.56
C LYS A 162 26.72 -17.23 -10.22
N GLN A 163 27.14 -17.30 -8.96
CA GLN A 163 28.15 -18.25 -8.49
C GLN A 163 27.72 -19.71 -8.69
N VAL A 164 26.46 -20.03 -8.39
CA VAL A 164 25.95 -21.40 -8.57
C VAL A 164 25.76 -21.73 -10.06
N PHE A 165 25.27 -20.78 -10.86
CA PHE A 165 25.21 -20.93 -12.32
C PHE A 165 26.58 -21.27 -12.91
N ASP A 166 27.63 -20.54 -12.52
CA ASP A 166 28.99 -20.79 -13.02
C ASP A 166 29.49 -22.18 -12.64
N LYS A 167 29.18 -22.66 -11.43
CA LYS A 167 29.49 -24.05 -11.01
C LYS A 167 28.73 -25.10 -11.83
N ILE A 168 27.43 -24.89 -12.10
CA ILE A 168 26.63 -25.80 -12.93
C ILE A 168 27.20 -25.83 -14.35
N LYS A 169 27.49 -24.66 -14.92
CA LYS A 169 28.09 -24.51 -16.25
C LYS A 169 29.42 -25.25 -16.35
N SER A 170 30.35 -25.04 -15.41
CA SER A 170 31.63 -25.77 -15.41
C SER A 170 31.46 -27.29 -15.35
N ARG A 171 30.47 -27.80 -14.61
CA ARG A 171 30.17 -29.25 -14.57
C ARG A 171 29.62 -29.77 -15.88
N VAL A 172 28.73 -29.01 -16.53
CA VAL A 172 28.18 -29.38 -17.85
C VAL A 172 29.26 -29.33 -18.93
N ASP A 173 30.11 -28.30 -18.92
CA ASP A 173 31.23 -28.15 -19.85
C ASP A 173 32.27 -29.27 -19.69
N ALA A 174 32.47 -29.75 -18.45
CA ALA A 174 33.30 -30.92 -18.15
C ALA A 174 32.62 -32.27 -18.45
N GLY A 175 31.40 -32.27 -18.98
CA GLY A 175 30.66 -33.49 -19.34
C GLY A 175 30.07 -34.28 -18.16
N VAL A 176 30.13 -33.75 -16.93
CA VAL A 176 29.67 -34.39 -15.69
C VAL A 176 28.35 -33.81 -15.15
N GLY A 177 27.72 -32.89 -15.90
CA GLY A 177 26.46 -32.23 -15.56
C GLY A 177 25.39 -32.42 -16.65
N LYS A 178 24.12 -32.18 -16.30
CA LYS A 178 23.01 -32.26 -17.26
C LYS A 178 22.77 -30.91 -17.91
N LYS A 179 22.57 -30.88 -19.24
CA LYS A 179 22.24 -29.63 -19.97
C LYS A 179 20.95 -28.97 -19.47
N VAL A 180 19.96 -29.76 -19.05
CA VAL A 180 18.70 -29.23 -18.48
C VAL A 180 18.92 -28.43 -17.20
N ASP A 181 19.87 -28.86 -16.35
CA ASP A 181 20.20 -28.16 -15.11
C ASP A 181 20.83 -26.79 -15.40
N LEU A 182 21.63 -26.70 -16.48
CA LEU A 182 22.19 -25.43 -16.96
C LEU A 182 21.08 -24.49 -17.44
N GLU A 183 20.13 -24.97 -18.26
CA GLU A 183 19.01 -24.15 -18.73
C GLU A 183 18.14 -23.64 -17.57
N GLN A 184 17.87 -24.47 -16.57
CA GLN A 184 17.15 -24.05 -15.35
C GLN A 184 17.93 -22.99 -14.57
N ALA A 185 19.25 -23.17 -14.41
CA ALA A 185 20.10 -22.19 -13.76
C ALA A 185 20.15 -20.87 -14.53
N THR A 186 20.21 -20.91 -15.88
CA THR A 186 20.12 -19.72 -16.74
C THR A 186 18.83 -18.95 -16.46
N GLY A 187 17.68 -19.63 -16.43
CA GLY A 187 16.39 -18.99 -16.16
C GLY A 187 16.32 -18.34 -14.79
N ARG A 188 16.87 -18.98 -13.75
CA ARG A 188 16.90 -18.43 -12.39
C ARG A 188 17.86 -17.24 -12.25
N LEU A 189 19.01 -17.28 -12.92
CA LEU A 189 19.93 -16.15 -12.96
C LEU A 189 19.29 -14.93 -13.64
N ALA A 190 18.65 -15.14 -14.79
CA ALA A 190 17.94 -14.07 -15.50
C ALA A 190 16.81 -13.46 -14.65
N LEU A 191 16.08 -14.28 -13.89
CA LEU A 191 15.07 -13.79 -12.94
C LEU A 191 15.71 -12.97 -11.80
N ALA A 192 16.86 -13.40 -11.26
CA ALA A 192 17.57 -12.66 -10.22
C ALA A 192 18.07 -11.30 -10.73
N GLU A 193 18.57 -11.23 -11.97
CA GLU A 193 18.96 -9.98 -12.64
C GLU A 193 17.76 -9.04 -12.81
N ALA A 194 16.61 -9.56 -13.29
CA ALA A 194 15.39 -8.78 -13.45
C ALA A 194 14.89 -8.20 -12.12
N ASN A 195 14.95 -8.99 -11.03
CA ASN A 195 14.59 -8.54 -9.69
C ASN A 195 15.54 -7.44 -9.20
N LEU A 196 16.85 -7.56 -9.44
CA LEU A 196 17.83 -6.53 -9.08
C LEU A 196 17.52 -5.20 -9.78
N VAL A 197 17.31 -5.22 -11.10
CA VAL A 197 16.95 -4.02 -11.86
C VAL A 197 15.66 -3.39 -11.32
N THR A 198 14.65 -4.21 -11.05
CA THR A 198 13.36 -3.76 -10.50
C THR A 198 13.54 -3.05 -9.16
N GLU A 199 14.26 -3.66 -8.20
CA GLU A 199 14.44 -3.05 -6.89
C GLU A 199 15.33 -1.79 -6.94
N THR A 200 16.32 -1.74 -7.84
CA THR A 200 17.10 -0.51 -8.05
C THR A 200 16.27 0.63 -8.62
N ASN A 201 15.32 0.35 -9.53
CA ASN A 201 14.40 1.35 -10.05
C ASN A 201 13.43 1.83 -8.96
N ASN A 202 12.90 0.92 -8.15
CA ASN A 202 12.03 1.30 -7.02
C ASN A 202 12.76 2.22 -6.02
N LEU A 203 14.04 1.93 -5.73
CA LEU A 203 14.85 2.80 -4.87
C LEU A 203 15.05 4.19 -5.47
N TYR A 204 15.24 4.29 -6.78
CA TYR A 204 15.33 5.57 -7.48
C TYR A 204 14.02 6.36 -7.36
N ASP A 205 12.88 5.72 -7.63
CA ASP A 205 11.55 6.36 -7.56
C ASP A 205 11.25 6.90 -6.16
N VAL A 206 11.55 6.14 -5.12
CA VAL A 206 11.36 6.57 -3.74
C VAL A 206 12.34 7.67 -3.33
N SER A 207 13.58 7.63 -3.82
CA SER A 207 14.55 8.70 -3.58
C SER A 207 14.09 10.02 -4.20
N ALA A 208 13.53 9.99 -5.41
CA ALA A 208 12.95 11.16 -6.05
C ALA A 208 11.72 11.69 -5.30
N ARG A 209 10.84 10.78 -4.81
CA ARG A 209 9.69 11.17 -3.97
C ARG A 209 10.13 11.80 -2.65
N PHE A 210 11.15 11.26 -1.99
CA PHE A 210 11.73 11.84 -0.78
C PHE A 210 12.27 13.25 -1.07
N GLN A 211 13.04 13.41 -2.16
CA GLN A 211 13.56 14.70 -2.57
C GLN A 211 12.47 15.73 -2.86
N ARG A 212 11.34 15.31 -3.44
CA ARG A 212 10.17 16.20 -3.64
C ARG A 212 9.59 16.72 -2.32
N LEU A 213 9.57 15.88 -1.29
CA LEU A 213 8.94 16.21 0.01
C LEU A 213 9.85 17.08 0.88
N VAL A 214 11.13 16.73 0.97
CA VAL A 214 12.12 17.33 1.88
C VAL A 214 12.98 18.40 1.20
N GLY A 215 13.10 18.37 -0.14
CA GLY A 215 13.89 19.31 -0.93
C GLY A 215 15.33 18.88 -1.19
N GLU A 216 15.79 17.76 -0.62
CA GLU A 216 17.16 17.27 -0.74
C GLU A 216 17.22 15.75 -0.94
N LEU A 217 18.35 15.28 -1.46
CA LEU A 217 18.56 13.84 -1.64
C LEU A 217 18.58 13.14 -0.27
N PRO A 218 18.05 11.90 -0.20
CA PRO A 218 18.06 11.17 1.06
C PRO A 218 19.49 10.89 1.55
N PRO A 219 19.77 11.01 2.86
CA PRO A 219 21.09 10.74 3.41
C PRO A 219 21.45 9.26 3.23
N GLU A 220 22.72 8.94 3.02
CA GLU A 220 23.18 7.56 2.78
C GLU A 220 22.83 6.61 3.95
N ASN A 221 22.88 7.12 5.18
CA ASN A 221 22.56 6.38 6.39
C ASN A 221 21.32 6.96 7.06
N LEU A 222 20.37 6.09 7.41
CA LEU A 222 19.13 6.42 8.11
C LEU A 222 19.05 5.61 9.40
N ASN A 223 18.48 6.21 10.44
CA ASN A 223 18.18 5.48 11.67
C ASN A 223 16.90 4.66 11.51
N GLU A 224 16.93 3.38 11.86
CA GLU A 224 15.70 2.59 11.83
C GLU A 224 14.86 2.93 13.07
N VAL A 225 13.89 3.83 12.91
CA VAL A 225 12.98 4.25 13.96
C VAL A 225 11.68 3.47 13.83
N MET A 226 11.40 2.59 14.79
CA MET A 226 10.11 1.89 14.86
C MET A 226 9.06 2.77 15.52
N MET A 227 7.92 2.93 14.86
CA MET A 227 6.75 3.56 15.50
C MET A 227 6.16 2.60 16.53
N THR A 228 5.87 3.12 17.72
CA THR A 228 5.17 2.38 18.78
C THR A 228 3.67 2.65 18.72
N GLY A 229 2.87 1.68 19.20
CA GLY A 229 1.43 1.82 19.33
C GLY A 229 0.99 2.55 20.61
N ASP A 230 1.79 3.47 21.14
CA ASP A 230 1.51 4.12 22.42
C ASP A 230 0.22 4.95 22.31
N GLY A 231 -0.79 4.56 23.09
CA GLY A 231 -2.13 5.13 23.04
C GLY A 231 -3.10 4.48 22.04
N LEU A 232 -2.65 3.48 21.26
CA LEU A 232 -3.48 2.72 20.31
C LEU A 232 -3.90 1.33 20.83
N GLN A 233 -3.67 1.04 22.11
CA GLN A 233 -4.11 -0.19 22.78
C GLN A 233 -5.63 -0.21 23.08
N GLN A 234 -6.31 0.89 22.77
CA GLN A 234 -7.73 1.13 22.98
C GLN A 234 -8.59 0.46 21.91
N SER A 235 -9.92 0.43 22.07
CA SER A 235 -10.82 -0.12 21.05
C SER A 235 -10.80 0.74 19.77
N ALA A 236 -11.18 0.14 18.63
CA ALA A 236 -11.29 0.88 17.36
C ALA A 236 -12.24 2.09 17.47
N ASP A 237 -13.32 1.97 18.25
CA ASP A 237 -14.25 3.07 18.50
C ASP A 237 -13.60 4.21 19.28
N GLN A 238 -12.79 3.92 20.31
CA GLN A 238 -12.08 4.93 21.11
C GLN A 238 -10.99 5.65 20.30
N VAL A 239 -10.28 4.91 19.44
CA VAL A 239 -9.30 5.48 18.49
C VAL A 239 -10.00 6.46 17.53
N LEU A 240 -11.20 6.11 17.07
CA LEU A 240 -12.01 6.94 16.19
C LEU A 240 -12.63 8.15 16.92
N GLU A 241 -13.09 8.00 18.16
CA GLU A 241 -13.54 9.14 18.98
C GLU A 241 -12.45 10.18 19.17
N THR A 242 -11.21 9.72 19.39
CA THR A 242 -10.04 10.60 19.45
C THR A 242 -9.85 11.34 18.13
N ALA A 243 -9.98 10.64 16.99
CA ALA A 243 -9.87 11.25 15.67
C ALA A 243 -10.95 12.31 15.44
N TYR A 244 -12.21 12.06 15.78
CA TYR A 244 -13.25 13.07 15.61
C TYR A 244 -13.04 14.33 16.45
N LYS A 245 -12.36 14.19 17.60
CA LYS A 245 -12.02 15.33 18.45
C LYS A 245 -10.81 16.09 17.93
N GLN A 246 -9.81 15.44 17.37
CA GLN A 246 -8.50 16.05 17.14
C GLN A 246 -8.15 16.23 15.67
N ASN A 247 -8.87 15.60 14.75
CA ASN A 247 -8.58 15.69 13.32
C ASN A 247 -8.77 17.14 12.82
N PRO A 248 -7.72 17.76 12.27
CA PRO A 248 -7.78 19.16 11.86
C PRO A 248 -8.79 19.43 10.73
N ASN A 249 -9.07 18.48 9.85
CA ASN A 249 -10.05 18.67 8.78
C ASN A 249 -11.48 18.80 9.32
N ILE A 250 -11.80 18.08 10.40
CA ILE A 250 -13.10 18.19 11.08
C ILE A 250 -13.19 19.53 11.81
N LEU A 251 -12.13 19.92 12.53
CA LEU A 251 -12.07 21.22 13.23
C LEU A 251 -12.17 22.39 12.25
N ALA A 252 -11.48 22.33 11.11
CA ALA A 252 -11.58 23.32 10.03
C ALA A 252 -13.01 23.44 9.49
N ALA A 253 -13.71 22.31 9.31
CA ALA A 253 -15.09 22.27 8.84
C ALA A 253 -16.06 22.88 9.87
N ILE A 254 -15.88 22.61 11.16
CA ILE A 254 -16.66 23.22 12.25
C ILE A 254 -16.48 24.74 12.28
N GLU A 255 -15.24 25.23 12.23
CA GLU A 255 -14.96 26.67 12.17
C GLU A 255 -15.57 27.32 10.92
N ASN A 256 -15.54 26.61 9.79
CA ASN A 256 -16.17 27.09 8.57
C ASN A 256 -17.70 27.17 8.68
N ILE A 257 -18.37 26.24 9.36
CA ILE A 257 -19.81 26.33 9.65
C ILE A 257 -20.10 27.63 10.40
N ILE A 258 -19.37 27.90 11.49
CA ILE A 258 -19.59 29.09 12.32
C ILE A 258 -19.30 30.37 11.54
N ALA A 259 -18.26 30.38 10.70
CA ALA A 259 -18.00 31.48 9.78
C ALA A 259 -19.22 31.73 8.85
N VAL A 260 -19.79 30.68 8.27
CA VAL A 260 -20.97 30.79 7.41
C VAL A 260 -22.21 31.24 8.20
N GLU A 261 -22.40 30.82 9.45
CA GLU A 261 -23.48 31.33 10.32
C GLU A 261 -23.36 32.84 10.58
N LYS A 262 -22.14 33.32 10.82
CA LYS A 262 -21.88 34.77 10.94
C LYS A 262 -22.16 35.48 9.61
N SER A 263 -21.81 34.86 8.48
CA SER A 263 -22.15 35.38 7.15
C SER A 263 -23.68 35.51 6.97
N VAL A 264 -24.45 34.49 7.32
CA VAL A 264 -25.93 34.50 7.27
C VAL A 264 -26.49 35.61 8.16
N THR A 265 -25.92 35.81 9.34
CA THR A 265 -26.31 36.91 10.25
C THR A 265 -26.03 38.27 9.63
N GLY A 266 -24.86 38.45 9.00
CA GLY A 266 -24.50 39.68 8.27
C GLY A 266 -25.40 39.95 7.07
N ARG A 267 -25.93 38.91 6.40
CA ARG A 267 -26.93 39.06 5.33
C ARG A 267 -28.29 39.57 5.81
N LYS A 268 -28.53 39.64 7.13
CA LYS A 268 -29.72 40.29 7.69
C LYS A 268 -29.56 41.81 7.82
N ALA A 269 -28.35 42.34 7.71
CA ALA A 269 -28.07 43.76 7.89
C ALA A 269 -28.83 44.70 6.93
N PRO A 270 -29.04 44.38 5.63
CA PRO A 270 -29.80 45.24 4.73
C PRO A 270 -31.27 45.48 5.16
N PHE A 271 -31.82 44.63 6.03
CA PHE A 271 -33.17 44.78 6.59
C PHE A 271 -33.22 45.70 7.82
N MET A 272 -32.08 46.28 8.23
CA MET A 272 -31.94 47.14 9.41
C MET A 272 -31.45 48.55 9.01
N PRO A 273 -31.61 49.56 9.88
CA PRO A 273 -30.99 50.86 9.68
C PRO A 273 -29.47 50.77 9.53
N ARG A 274 -28.92 51.72 8.77
CA ARG A 274 -27.54 52.14 8.90
C ARG A 274 -27.48 53.58 9.42
N LEU A 275 -26.66 53.80 10.43
CA LEU A 275 -26.36 55.08 11.07
C LEU A 275 -24.87 55.41 10.88
N ASP A 276 -24.57 56.51 10.21
CA ASP A 276 -23.20 57.02 10.06
C ASP A 276 -23.11 58.45 10.61
N LEU A 277 -22.05 58.75 11.35
CA LEU A 277 -21.62 60.12 11.65
C LEU A 277 -20.73 60.61 10.51
N GLN A 278 -21.13 61.69 9.85
CA GLN A 278 -20.38 62.30 8.76
C GLN A 278 -20.00 63.74 9.12
N GLY A 279 -18.69 64.01 9.12
CA GLY A 279 -18.13 65.35 9.15
C GLY A 279 -17.61 65.70 7.76
N ARG A 280 -17.97 66.86 7.21
CA ARG A 280 -17.42 67.37 5.96
C ARG A 280 -16.90 68.78 6.18
N LYS A 281 -15.67 69.02 5.74
CA LYS A 281 -15.04 70.33 5.78
C LYS A 281 -14.47 70.69 4.42
N ILE A 282 -14.81 71.87 3.92
CA ILE A 282 -14.25 72.38 2.66
C ILE A 282 -12.99 73.18 3.00
N LEU A 283 -11.85 72.71 2.50
CA LEU A 283 -10.54 73.28 2.87
C LEU A 283 -10.15 74.47 1.99
N ASP A 284 -10.48 74.44 0.69
CA ASP A 284 -10.12 75.49 -0.27
C ASP A 284 -11.05 75.50 -1.49
N VAL A 285 -11.31 76.70 -2.02
CA VAL A 285 -12.06 76.98 -3.26
C VAL A 285 -11.39 78.13 -4.03
N ASN A 286 -11.14 77.93 -5.33
CA ASN A 286 -10.38 78.91 -6.14
C ASN A 286 -11.21 80.10 -6.68
N ASP A 287 -12.42 80.34 -6.16
CA ASP A 287 -13.22 81.50 -6.58
C ASP A 287 -13.61 82.40 -5.40
N LYS A 288 -13.13 83.65 -5.44
CA LYS A 288 -13.33 84.68 -4.40
C LYS A 288 -14.69 85.38 -4.51
N SER A 289 -15.70 84.76 -5.13
CA SER A 289 -17.04 85.34 -5.19
C SER A 289 -17.63 85.43 -3.77
N ARG A 290 -17.98 86.66 -3.36
CA ARG A 290 -18.45 87.03 -2.02
C ARG A 290 -19.77 86.36 -1.58
N ASN A 291 -20.46 85.65 -2.47
CA ASN A 291 -21.73 84.95 -2.20
C ASN A 291 -21.65 83.43 -2.47
N SER A 292 -20.50 82.81 -2.20
CA SER A 292 -20.46 81.33 -2.13
C SER A 292 -21.10 80.87 -0.81
N THR A 293 -22.36 80.46 -0.85
CA THR A 293 -23.08 79.77 0.24
C THR A 293 -22.58 78.33 0.47
N LEU A 294 -21.53 77.90 -0.24
CA LEU A 294 -21.06 76.51 -0.27
C LEU A 294 -20.08 76.16 0.84
N ALA A 295 -19.52 77.12 1.58
CA ALA A 295 -18.60 76.86 2.70
C ALA A 295 -19.37 76.51 3.99
N ALA A 296 -20.12 75.41 3.97
CA ALA A 296 -20.70 74.85 5.18
C ALA A 296 -19.85 73.65 5.64
N ASP A 297 -19.16 73.82 6.76
CA ASP A 297 -18.64 72.69 7.53
C ASP A 297 -19.87 71.97 8.11
N THR A 298 -20.09 70.72 7.69
CA THR A 298 -21.25 69.95 8.15
C THR A 298 -20.81 68.86 9.10
N LEU A 299 -21.56 68.68 10.17
CA LEU A 299 -21.51 67.51 11.03
C LEU A 299 -22.93 66.97 11.12
N GLU A 300 -23.15 65.78 10.57
CA GLU A 300 -24.47 65.19 10.46
C GLU A 300 -24.44 63.72 10.88
N VAL A 301 -25.57 63.26 11.43
CA VAL A 301 -25.82 61.83 11.64
C VAL A 301 -26.84 61.42 10.60
N THR A 302 -26.43 60.57 9.66
CA THR A 302 -27.27 60.11 8.56
C THR A 302 -27.79 58.72 8.88
N ALA A 303 -29.11 58.58 8.81
CA ALA A 303 -29.80 57.32 8.99
C ALA A 303 -30.43 56.89 7.66
N SER A 304 -29.98 55.75 7.12
CA SER A 304 -30.44 55.22 5.84
C SER A 304 -31.09 53.84 6.02
N TRP A 305 -32.26 53.65 5.42
CA TRP A 305 -32.99 52.39 5.39
C TRP A 305 -33.33 51.99 3.97
N ASN A 306 -33.07 50.74 3.62
CA ASN A 306 -33.53 50.16 2.37
C ASN A 306 -34.94 49.57 2.58
N ILE A 307 -35.96 50.20 2.01
CA ILE A 307 -37.36 49.76 2.18
C ILE A 307 -37.71 48.65 1.19
N PHE A 308 -37.16 48.70 -0.03
CA PHE A 308 -37.41 47.69 -1.07
C PHE A 308 -36.30 47.70 -2.13
N ASN A 309 -35.71 46.53 -2.37
CA ASN A 309 -34.59 46.34 -3.31
C ASN A 309 -34.85 45.16 -4.26
N GLY A 310 -36.06 45.08 -4.81
CA GLY A 310 -36.42 44.08 -5.83
C GLY A 310 -36.25 42.62 -5.38
N PHE A 311 -36.51 42.32 -4.10
CA PHE A 311 -36.28 41.01 -3.46
C PHE A 311 -34.83 40.50 -3.43
N THR A 312 -33.86 41.28 -3.90
CA THR A 312 -32.43 40.92 -3.93
C THR A 312 -31.92 40.51 -2.55
N ASP A 313 -32.27 41.26 -1.51
CA ASP A 313 -31.82 40.99 -0.14
C ASP A 313 -32.39 39.67 0.41
N LYS A 314 -33.62 39.32 0.02
CA LYS A 314 -34.25 38.05 0.39
C LYS A 314 -33.57 36.88 -0.32
N SER A 315 -33.36 36.96 -1.62
CA SER A 315 -32.66 35.91 -2.38
C SER A 315 -31.21 35.73 -1.93
N ASN A 316 -30.51 36.81 -1.58
CA ASN A 316 -29.16 36.74 -1.02
C ASN A 316 -29.14 36.06 0.36
N LEU A 317 -30.14 36.31 1.21
CA LEU A 317 -30.28 35.62 2.49
C LEU A 317 -30.56 34.14 2.29
N ASP A 318 -31.49 33.78 1.41
CA ASP A 318 -31.85 32.38 1.13
C ASP A 318 -30.65 31.61 0.54
N SER A 319 -29.91 32.22 -0.38
CA SER A 319 -28.67 31.65 -0.91
C SER A 319 -27.59 31.45 0.17
N ALA A 320 -27.50 32.35 1.14
CA ALA A 320 -26.58 32.19 2.27
C ALA A 320 -27.00 31.05 3.21
N VAL A 321 -28.31 30.83 3.41
CA VAL A 321 -28.83 29.67 4.15
C VAL A 321 -28.49 28.36 3.45
N GLU A 322 -28.61 28.28 2.12
CA GLU A 322 -28.17 27.08 1.39
C GLU A 322 -26.66 26.85 1.47
N THR A 323 -25.87 27.92 1.56
CA THR A 323 -24.42 27.81 1.81
C THR A 323 -24.14 27.23 3.20
N LEU A 324 -24.96 27.54 4.20
CA LEU A 324 -24.87 26.94 5.54
C LEU A 324 -25.19 25.45 5.50
N ASN A 325 -26.28 25.04 4.83
CA ASN A 325 -26.60 23.62 4.62
C ASN A 325 -25.43 22.87 3.97
N ARG A 326 -24.85 23.43 2.89
CA ARG A 326 -23.66 22.88 2.25
C ARG A 326 -22.47 22.74 3.22
N SER A 327 -22.27 23.68 4.13
CA SER A 327 -21.17 23.60 5.11
C SER A 327 -21.36 22.45 6.11
N HIS A 328 -22.61 22.16 6.50
CA HIS A 328 -22.93 20.96 7.29
C HIS A 328 -22.64 19.67 6.52
N ASP A 329 -23.03 19.59 5.24
CA ASP A 329 -22.74 18.41 4.39
C ASP A 329 -21.22 18.16 4.25
N LEU A 330 -20.42 19.22 4.15
CA LEU A 330 -18.96 19.12 4.07
C LEU A 330 -18.33 18.64 5.39
N ARG A 331 -18.88 19.04 6.54
CA ARG A 331 -18.49 18.53 7.87
C ARG A 331 -18.84 17.04 8.01
N ASP A 332 -20.02 16.64 7.54
CA ASP A 332 -20.44 15.23 7.56
C ASP A 332 -19.58 14.37 6.63
N LYS A 333 -19.20 14.89 5.46
CA LYS A 333 -18.21 14.27 4.58
C LYS A 333 -16.86 14.08 5.31
N ALA A 334 -16.37 15.12 6.01
CA ALA A 334 -15.13 15.02 6.77
C ALA A 334 -15.20 13.93 7.86
N CYS A 335 -16.36 13.76 8.53
CA CYS A 335 -16.58 12.64 9.45
C CYS A 335 -16.44 11.28 8.75
N ILE A 336 -17.10 11.11 7.59
CA ILE A 336 -17.11 9.84 6.84
C ILE A 336 -15.71 9.49 6.34
N ASP A 337 -15.01 10.45 5.75
CA ASP A 337 -13.66 10.26 5.21
C ASP A 337 -12.67 9.91 6.33
N THR A 338 -12.74 10.63 7.46
CA THR A 338 -11.91 10.37 8.66
C THR A 338 -12.18 8.98 9.22
N ARG A 339 -13.46 8.59 9.32
CA ARG A 339 -13.85 7.26 9.79
C ARG A 339 -13.27 6.15 8.92
N GLN A 340 -13.41 6.27 7.60
CA GLN A 340 -12.88 5.27 6.68
C GLN A 340 -11.35 5.16 6.82
N LEU A 341 -10.64 6.28 6.80
CA LEU A 341 -9.19 6.31 6.89
C LEU A 341 -8.69 5.69 8.19
N VAL A 342 -9.21 6.16 9.34
CA VAL A 342 -8.75 5.72 10.66
C VAL A 342 -9.13 4.27 10.93
N ALA A 343 -10.34 3.84 10.56
CA ALA A 343 -10.77 2.45 10.75
C ALA A 343 -9.91 1.48 9.94
N ILE A 344 -9.58 1.80 8.69
CA ILE A 344 -8.71 0.98 7.84
C ILE A 344 -7.28 0.97 8.40
N ALA A 345 -6.72 2.14 8.73
CA ALA A 345 -5.37 2.25 9.25
C ALA A 345 -5.18 1.49 10.57
N TYR A 346 -6.13 1.63 11.50
CA TYR A 346 -6.12 0.91 12.77
C TYR A 346 -6.28 -0.62 12.58
N ASN A 347 -7.17 -1.05 11.68
CA ASN A 347 -7.29 -2.46 11.35
C ASN A 347 -5.99 -3.04 10.77
N ASN A 348 -5.31 -2.28 9.91
CA ASN A 348 -4.04 -2.67 9.33
C ASN A 348 -2.95 -2.86 10.40
N ILE A 349 -2.92 -2.03 11.46
CA ILE A 349 -1.96 -2.22 12.57
C ILE A 349 -2.12 -3.60 13.19
N LYS A 350 -3.35 -4.00 13.56
CA LYS A 350 -3.60 -5.31 14.16
C LYS A 350 -3.22 -6.45 13.22
N GLN A 351 -3.63 -6.35 11.96
CA GLN A 351 -3.34 -7.37 10.95
C GLN A 351 -1.84 -7.49 10.65
N LEU A 352 -1.14 -6.37 10.50
CA LEU A 352 0.29 -6.33 10.18
C LEU A 352 1.13 -6.76 11.39
N SER A 353 0.72 -6.41 12.62
CA SER A 353 1.38 -6.87 13.83
C SER A 353 1.41 -8.40 13.92
N GLU A 354 0.32 -9.08 13.57
CA GLU A 354 0.31 -10.54 13.49
C GLU A 354 1.13 -11.08 12.30
N GLN A 355 1.02 -10.45 11.13
CA GLN A 355 1.76 -10.87 9.94
C GLN A 355 3.27 -10.77 10.13
N VAL A 356 3.79 -9.71 10.76
CA VAL A 356 5.22 -9.53 11.02
C VAL A 356 5.76 -10.73 11.80
N ALA A 357 5.04 -11.22 12.82
CA ALA A 357 5.44 -12.40 13.58
C ALA A 357 5.52 -13.68 12.71
N TYR A 358 4.49 -13.95 11.90
CA TYR A 358 4.48 -15.13 11.03
C TYR A 358 5.53 -15.05 9.91
N ARG A 359 5.74 -13.85 9.33
CA ARG A 359 6.74 -13.63 8.27
C ARG A 359 8.16 -13.74 8.83
N LYS A 360 8.39 -13.27 10.05
CA LYS A 360 9.67 -13.44 10.75
C LYS A 360 9.97 -14.92 10.99
N GLN A 361 9.00 -15.66 11.54
CA GLN A 361 9.15 -17.11 11.75
C GLN A 361 9.42 -17.86 10.42
N HIS A 362 8.74 -17.48 9.34
CA HIS A 362 8.98 -18.05 8.01
C HIS A 362 10.40 -17.74 7.51
N GLN A 363 10.86 -16.50 7.62
CA GLN A 363 12.24 -16.13 7.27
C GLN A 363 13.26 -16.96 8.04
N ASP A 364 13.11 -17.06 9.36
CA ASP A 364 14.06 -17.77 10.22
C ASP A 364 14.09 -19.28 9.90
N SER A 365 12.94 -19.86 9.58
CA SER A 365 12.83 -21.27 9.18
C SER A 365 13.52 -21.56 7.85
N ILE A 366 13.31 -20.69 6.85
CA ILE A 366 13.94 -20.81 5.53
C ILE A 366 15.45 -20.54 5.60
N GLU A 367 15.89 -19.61 6.46
CA GLU A 367 17.31 -19.36 6.71
C GLU A 367 18.02 -20.62 7.22
N ASN A 368 17.44 -21.26 8.23
CA ASN A 368 17.96 -22.51 8.79
C ASN A 368 17.98 -23.64 7.75
N ALA A 369 16.93 -23.76 6.93
CA ALA A 369 16.87 -24.75 5.85
C ALA A 369 17.96 -24.51 4.79
N ARG A 370 18.14 -23.26 4.36
CA ARG A 370 19.18 -22.83 3.41
C ARG A 370 20.59 -23.14 3.94
N LEU A 371 20.86 -22.86 5.21
CA LEU A 371 22.14 -23.20 5.85
C LEU A 371 22.38 -24.70 5.93
N ALA A 372 21.34 -25.49 6.23
CA ALA A 372 21.43 -26.95 6.26
C ALA A 372 21.68 -27.55 4.86
N TYR A 373 20.97 -27.05 3.84
CA TYR A 373 21.13 -27.51 2.45
C TYR A 373 22.52 -27.20 1.91
N ARG A 374 23.08 -26.04 2.27
CA ARG A 374 24.47 -25.70 1.94
C ARG A 374 25.46 -26.72 2.51
N LYS A 375 25.32 -27.08 3.79
CA LYS A 375 26.16 -28.12 4.42
C LYS A 375 25.99 -29.50 3.76
N GLN A 376 24.76 -29.88 3.39
CA GLN A 376 24.50 -31.13 2.68
C GLN A 376 25.09 -31.16 1.27
N TYR A 377 25.08 -30.03 0.57
CA TYR A 377 25.75 -29.89 -0.71
C TYR A 377 27.26 -30.08 -0.59
N ASP A 378 27.89 -29.49 0.43
CA ASP A 378 29.34 -29.59 0.66
C ASP A 378 29.79 -31.06 0.88
N ILE A 379 28.91 -31.93 1.39
CA ILE A 379 29.14 -33.39 1.54
C ILE A 379 28.54 -34.23 0.39
N GLY A 380 28.08 -33.59 -0.68
CA GLY A 380 27.58 -34.26 -1.90
C GLY A 380 26.17 -34.86 -1.79
N GLN A 381 25.40 -34.55 -0.76
CA GLN A 381 24.06 -35.10 -0.51
C GLN A 381 22.90 -34.25 -1.07
N ARG A 382 23.17 -33.07 -1.61
CA ARG A 382 22.16 -32.15 -2.17
C ARG A 382 22.63 -31.58 -3.51
N THR A 383 21.71 -31.16 -4.37
CA THR A 383 22.07 -30.61 -5.69
C THR A 383 22.32 -29.10 -5.65
N LEU A 384 23.01 -28.56 -6.66
CA LEU A 384 23.16 -27.10 -6.84
C LEU A 384 21.82 -26.42 -7.14
N LEU A 385 20.88 -27.11 -7.79
CA LEU A 385 19.54 -26.58 -8.07
C LEU A 385 18.73 -26.39 -6.78
N ASP A 386 18.84 -27.31 -5.83
CA ASP A 386 18.20 -27.16 -4.52
C ASP A 386 18.74 -25.95 -3.74
N LEU A 387 20.03 -25.65 -3.90
CA LEU A 387 20.61 -24.43 -3.33
C LEU A 387 20.00 -23.19 -3.98
N LEU A 388 19.89 -23.15 -5.32
CA LEU A 388 19.23 -22.03 -6.01
C LEU A 388 17.78 -21.84 -5.54
N ASP A 389 17.03 -22.92 -5.35
CA ASP A 389 15.65 -22.85 -4.88
C ASP A 389 15.56 -22.25 -3.48
N THR A 390 16.35 -22.78 -2.54
CA THR A 390 16.35 -22.30 -1.15
C THR A 390 16.86 -20.87 -1.01
N GLU A 391 17.82 -20.44 -1.84
CA GLU A 391 18.28 -19.05 -1.86
C GLU A 391 17.18 -18.10 -2.35
N ASN A 392 16.47 -18.46 -3.42
CA ASN A 392 15.36 -17.65 -3.89
C ASN A 392 14.19 -17.62 -2.89
N GLU A 393 13.87 -18.75 -2.24
CA GLU A 393 12.87 -18.78 -1.16
C GLU A 393 13.28 -17.88 0.02
N TYR A 394 14.55 -17.89 0.41
CA TYR A 394 15.09 -17.01 1.45
C TYR A 394 14.99 -15.54 1.06
N PHE A 395 15.35 -15.19 -0.19
CA PHE A 395 15.19 -13.85 -0.74
C PHE A 395 13.73 -13.38 -0.66
N GLN A 396 12.78 -14.20 -1.10
CA GLN A 396 11.34 -13.88 -1.02
C GLN A 396 10.87 -13.76 0.44
N ALA A 397 11.35 -14.61 1.34
CA ALA A 397 11.00 -14.56 2.76
C ALA A 397 11.47 -13.24 3.41
N ARG A 398 12.72 -12.83 3.18
CA ARG A 398 13.26 -11.55 3.67
C ARG A 398 12.52 -10.34 3.11
N ARG A 399 12.19 -10.37 1.81
CA ARG A 399 11.40 -9.32 1.15
C ARG A 399 10.02 -9.19 1.78
N ASN A 400 9.31 -10.31 1.95
CA ASN A 400 7.98 -10.31 2.57
C ASN A 400 7.99 -9.85 4.03
N PHE A 401 9.01 -10.24 4.82
CA PHE A 401 9.17 -9.75 6.19
C PHE A 401 9.44 -8.24 6.24
N THR A 402 10.39 -7.75 5.44
CA THR A 402 10.74 -6.32 5.40
C THR A 402 9.56 -5.47 4.92
N ASN A 403 8.78 -5.95 3.94
CA ASN A 403 7.56 -5.26 3.50
C ASN A 403 6.56 -5.13 4.65
N ALA A 404 6.25 -6.24 5.34
CA ALA A 404 5.30 -6.24 6.45
C ALA A 404 5.74 -5.33 7.61
N GLU A 405 7.04 -5.29 7.91
CA GLU A 405 7.61 -4.43 8.96
C GLU A 405 7.46 -2.94 8.62
N MET A 406 7.79 -2.54 7.38
CA MET A 406 7.68 -1.14 6.95
C MET A 406 6.22 -0.70 6.75
N ASP A 407 5.36 -1.62 6.32
CA ASP A 407 3.92 -1.38 6.22
C ASP A 407 3.28 -1.16 7.60
N LEU A 408 3.73 -1.89 8.64
CA LEU A 408 3.27 -1.70 10.02
C LEU A 408 3.61 -0.30 10.53
N ASN A 409 4.85 0.15 10.33
CA ASN A 409 5.28 1.49 10.71
C ASN A 409 4.48 2.58 9.97
N THR A 410 4.23 2.38 8.68
CA THR A 410 3.37 3.28 7.89
C THR A 410 1.92 3.27 8.39
N ALA A 411 1.39 2.13 8.83
CA ALA A 411 0.04 2.04 9.39
C ALA A 411 -0.12 2.81 10.71
N TYR A 412 0.91 2.78 11.57
CA TYR A 412 0.98 3.64 12.76
C TYR A 412 0.94 5.11 12.39
N ALA A 413 1.82 5.55 11.48
CA ALA A 413 1.86 6.94 11.02
C ALA A 413 0.52 7.40 10.43
N ARG A 414 -0.13 6.55 9.61
CA ARG A 414 -1.46 6.82 9.03
C ARG A 414 -2.54 6.98 10.09
N THR A 415 -2.50 6.18 11.15
CA THR A 415 -3.50 6.23 12.22
C THR A 415 -3.32 7.51 13.03
N TYR A 416 -2.10 7.86 13.42
CA TYR A 416 -1.82 9.11 14.14
C TYR A 416 -2.11 10.35 13.29
N ALA A 417 -1.77 10.37 12.00
CA ALA A 417 -2.10 11.47 11.10
C ALA A 417 -3.63 11.62 10.93
N GLY A 418 -4.33 10.49 10.80
CA GLY A 418 -5.80 10.46 10.76
C GLY A 418 -6.45 10.95 12.06
N GLN A 419 -5.76 10.85 13.20
CA GLN A 419 -6.19 11.46 14.46
C GLN A 419 -5.83 12.94 14.59
N GLY A 420 -4.88 13.46 13.79
CA GLY A 420 -4.29 14.78 14.00
C GLY A 420 -3.14 14.80 15.03
N LEU A 421 -2.56 13.64 15.34
CA LEU A 421 -1.57 13.45 16.41
C LEU A 421 -0.17 13.06 15.93
N LEU A 422 0.08 12.91 14.61
CA LEU A 422 1.38 12.41 14.13
C LEU A 422 2.53 13.33 14.55
N LEU A 423 2.38 14.63 14.33
CA LEU A 423 3.40 15.62 14.68
C LEU A 423 3.71 15.63 16.19
N SER A 424 2.68 15.61 17.03
CA SER A 424 2.86 15.61 18.48
C SER A 424 3.50 14.32 18.99
N LYS A 425 3.15 13.16 18.39
CA LYS A 425 3.79 11.87 18.70
C LYS A 425 5.26 11.82 18.31
N LEU A 426 5.63 12.52 17.24
CA LEU A 426 7.02 12.67 16.79
C LEU A 426 7.77 13.80 17.50
N GLY A 427 7.11 14.56 18.39
CA GLY A 427 7.70 15.72 19.05
C GLY A 427 8.03 16.88 18.09
N VAL A 428 7.42 16.89 16.91
CA VAL A 428 7.64 17.93 15.90
C VAL A 428 6.65 19.08 16.14
N THR A 429 7.18 20.28 16.31
CA THR A 429 6.39 21.51 16.43
C THR A 429 6.93 22.56 15.50
N ARG A 430 6.05 23.43 15.01
CA ARG A 430 6.42 24.55 14.15
C ARG A 430 6.29 25.84 14.97
N THR A 431 7.41 26.49 15.27
CA THR A 431 7.51 27.56 16.28
C THR A 431 6.95 28.92 15.83
N ASP A 432 6.79 29.14 14.52
CA ASP A 432 6.23 30.36 13.93
C ASP A 432 4.70 30.34 13.81
N VAL A 433 4.06 29.25 14.23
CA VAL A 433 2.60 29.10 14.26
C VAL A 433 2.14 29.25 15.71
N GLY A 434 1.33 30.28 15.98
CA GLY A 434 0.72 30.47 17.30
C GLY A 434 -0.28 29.37 17.64
N GLU A 435 -0.63 29.23 18.91
CA GLU A 435 -1.63 28.26 19.35
C GLU A 435 -3.03 28.91 19.38
N TYR A 436 -3.99 28.27 18.70
CA TYR A 436 -5.41 28.55 18.92
C TYR A 436 -5.96 27.55 19.93
N PRO A 437 -6.45 28.01 21.09
CA PRO A 437 -7.07 27.10 22.05
C PRO A 437 -8.32 26.49 21.42
N ARG A 438 -8.49 25.19 21.67
CA ARG A 438 -9.71 24.50 21.30
C ARG A 438 -10.86 24.99 22.18
N GLU A 439 -11.98 25.35 21.57
CA GLU A 439 -13.16 25.87 22.26
C GLU A 439 -14.18 24.77 22.57
N GLU A 440 -14.97 24.94 23.64
CA GLU A 440 -15.96 23.95 24.11
C GLU A 440 -17.06 23.68 23.07
N TYR A 441 -17.43 24.69 22.27
CA TYR A 441 -18.48 24.54 21.25
C TYR A 441 -18.11 23.51 20.17
N MET A 442 -16.81 23.23 19.97
CA MET A 442 -16.35 22.29 18.95
C MET A 442 -16.80 20.85 19.27
N ASP A 443 -16.90 20.48 20.55
CA ASP A 443 -17.42 19.16 20.94
C ASP A 443 -18.94 19.07 20.74
N ARG A 444 -19.66 20.19 20.86
CA ARG A 444 -21.12 20.23 20.65
C ARG A 444 -21.48 20.13 19.17
N GLU A 445 -20.69 20.77 18.30
CA GLU A 445 -20.89 20.76 16.84
C GLU A 445 -20.36 19.48 16.18
N ASN A 446 -19.58 18.69 16.92
CA ASN A 446 -19.10 17.39 16.49
C ASN A 446 -20.18 16.31 16.65
N VAL A 447 -20.93 16.08 15.57
CA VAL A 447 -22.00 15.09 15.50
C VAL A 447 -21.55 13.74 14.91
N CYS A 448 -20.24 13.54 14.70
CA CYS A 448 -19.72 12.32 14.09
C CYS A 448 -20.00 11.10 14.99
N LYS A 449 -20.59 10.03 14.44
CA LYS A 449 -20.83 8.77 15.17
C LYS A 449 -19.65 7.81 14.99
N ALA A 450 -19.08 7.35 16.10
CA ALA A 450 -17.99 6.37 16.09
C ALA A 450 -18.59 4.97 15.94
N VAL A 451 -18.67 4.50 14.71
CA VAL A 451 -19.13 3.14 14.39
C VAL A 451 -18.17 2.55 13.38
N VAL A 452 -17.42 1.55 13.79
CA VAL A 452 -16.50 0.80 12.91
C VAL A 452 -17.07 -0.58 12.54
N PRO A 453 -16.79 -1.07 11.32
CA PRO A 453 -17.16 -2.44 10.95
C PRO A 453 -16.41 -3.45 11.83
N ALA A 454 -17.09 -4.54 12.19
CA ALA A 454 -16.48 -5.62 12.95
C ALA A 454 -15.31 -6.24 12.16
N GLN A 455 -14.20 -6.46 12.86
CA GLN A 455 -13.03 -7.10 12.26
C GLN A 455 -13.32 -8.58 11.99
N VAL A 456 -13.00 -9.04 10.79
CA VAL A 456 -13.02 -10.47 10.46
C VAL A 456 -11.70 -11.08 10.94
N VAL A 457 -11.73 -11.75 12.09
CA VAL A 457 -10.60 -12.53 12.59
C VAL A 457 -10.81 -13.98 12.15
N PRO A 458 -9.91 -14.58 11.35
CA PRO A 458 -10.00 -15.98 11.00
C PRO A 458 -9.91 -16.85 12.26
N ASP A 459 -10.97 -17.59 12.57
CA ASP A 459 -10.93 -18.58 13.64
C ASP A 459 -10.10 -19.78 13.18
N LYS A 460 -8.80 -19.72 13.46
CA LYS A 460 -7.86 -20.79 13.13
C LYS A 460 -8.26 -22.11 13.78
N ALA A 461 -8.86 -22.10 14.97
CA ALA A 461 -9.27 -23.32 15.65
C ALA A 461 -10.48 -23.95 14.95
N ALA A 462 -11.48 -23.17 14.56
CA ALA A 462 -12.58 -23.66 13.75
C ALA A 462 -12.12 -24.14 12.37
N LEU A 463 -11.19 -23.43 11.72
CA LEU A 463 -10.60 -23.85 10.45
C LEU A 463 -9.85 -25.18 10.58
N LEU A 464 -9.09 -25.38 11.66
CA LEU A 464 -8.40 -26.63 11.95
C LEU A 464 -9.34 -27.74 12.40
N ALA A 465 -10.43 -27.43 13.10
CA ALA A 465 -11.46 -28.41 13.47
C ALA A 465 -12.23 -28.91 12.23
N ASN A 466 -12.44 -28.02 11.26
CA ASN A 466 -13.01 -28.35 9.96
C ASN A 466 -12.00 -28.96 9.00
N ALA A 467 -10.69 -28.84 9.29
CA ALA A 467 -9.68 -29.55 8.55
C ALA A 467 -9.88 -31.03 8.85
N LYS A 468 -10.39 -31.76 7.84
CA LYS A 468 -10.28 -33.20 7.87
C LYS A 468 -8.82 -33.52 8.16
N PRO A 469 -8.53 -34.47 9.07
CA PRO A 469 -7.19 -34.99 9.17
C PRO A 469 -6.71 -35.27 7.75
N TRP A 470 -5.41 -35.15 7.53
CA TRP A 470 -4.83 -35.73 6.34
C TRP A 470 -5.03 -37.25 6.42
N GLU A 471 -6.25 -37.70 6.12
CA GLU A 471 -6.60 -39.02 5.63
C GLU A 471 -6.24 -39.02 4.15
N GLY A 472 -5.01 -38.62 3.85
CA GLY A 472 -4.36 -39.25 2.73
C GLY A 472 -4.37 -40.72 3.07
N GLU A 473 -5.01 -41.52 2.24
CA GLU A 473 -4.45 -42.81 1.85
C GLU A 473 -2.93 -42.62 1.86
N ALA A 474 -2.28 -43.06 2.93
CA ALA A 474 -0.88 -42.78 3.21
C ALA A 474 -0.14 -43.01 1.92
N PHE A 475 0.31 -41.95 1.22
CA PHE A 475 0.67 -41.94 -0.20
C PHE A 475 1.04 -43.36 -0.59
N LYS A 476 0.05 -44.16 -1.01
CA LYS A 476 0.35 -45.55 -1.33
C LYS A 476 1.12 -45.32 -2.61
N PRO A 477 2.46 -45.46 -2.62
CA PRO A 477 3.23 -45.14 -3.80
C PRO A 477 2.51 -45.85 -4.92
N LYS A 478 2.03 -45.09 -5.92
CA LYS A 478 1.22 -45.62 -7.01
C LYS A 478 1.91 -46.90 -7.44
N THR A 479 1.22 -48.01 -7.18
CA THR A 479 1.69 -49.38 -7.31
C THR A 479 2.52 -49.50 -8.57
N GLU A 480 3.77 -49.92 -8.37
CA GLU A 480 4.74 -50.40 -9.35
C GLU A 480 4.21 -50.36 -10.80
N LYS A 481 4.61 -49.36 -11.59
CA LYS A 481 4.35 -49.39 -13.03
C LYS A 481 5.06 -50.61 -13.60
N ALA A 482 4.32 -51.54 -14.20
CA ALA A 482 4.89 -52.60 -15.02
C ALA A 482 5.79 -51.95 -16.09
N THR A 483 7.10 -52.17 -16.00
CA THR A 483 8.06 -51.54 -16.92
C THR A 483 8.33 -52.40 -18.16
N MET A 484 8.01 -53.70 -18.09
CA MET A 484 8.16 -54.63 -19.20
C MET A 484 7.18 -55.79 -19.07
N LYS A 485 6.51 -56.15 -20.16
CA LYS A 485 5.60 -57.30 -20.26
C LYS A 485 5.98 -58.12 -21.48
N PHE A 486 6.15 -59.43 -21.32
CA PHE A 486 6.37 -60.34 -22.43
C PHE A 486 5.52 -61.61 -22.28
N THR A 487 5.17 -62.24 -23.41
CA THR A 487 4.24 -63.38 -23.45
C THR A 487 4.94 -64.58 -24.10
N PRO A 488 5.53 -65.51 -23.32
CA PRO A 488 6.11 -66.75 -23.84
C PRO A 488 5.04 -67.71 -24.37
N ARG A 489 5.43 -68.61 -25.28
CA ARG A 489 4.55 -69.67 -25.79
C ARG A 489 4.55 -70.88 -24.87
N ILE A 490 3.79 -70.81 -23.78
CA ILE A 490 3.66 -71.93 -22.84
C ILE A 490 2.40 -72.73 -23.13
N LEU A 491 2.56 -73.99 -23.54
CA LEU A 491 1.49 -74.91 -23.87
C LEU A 491 1.19 -75.84 -22.69
N PHE A 492 -0.09 -76.14 -22.50
CA PHE A 492 -0.58 -77.02 -21.44
C PHE A 492 -1.43 -78.14 -22.05
N GLN A 493 -1.47 -79.29 -21.38
CA GLN A 493 -2.44 -80.34 -21.71
C GLN A 493 -3.87 -79.77 -21.65
N ALA A 494 -4.75 -80.33 -22.49
CA ALA A 494 -6.13 -79.90 -22.59
C ALA A 494 -6.80 -79.90 -21.21
N ASN A 495 -7.43 -78.77 -20.87
CA ASN A 495 -8.12 -78.55 -19.59
C ASN A 495 -7.28 -78.81 -18.32
N SER A 496 -5.96 -78.68 -18.41
CA SER A 496 -5.00 -78.97 -17.35
C SER A 496 -3.99 -77.83 -17.15
N ALA A 497 -3.28 -77.89 -16.01
CA ALA A 497 -2.11 -77.07 -15.71
C ALA A 497 -0.79 -77.83 -15.91
N ILE A 498 -0.84 -79.05 -16.44
CA ILE A 498 0.35 -79.83 -16.82
C ILE A 498 0.97 -79.20 -18.07
N ILE A 499 2.20 -78.72 -17.94
CA ILE A 499 3.00 -78.11 -19.01
C ILE A 499 3.43 -79.21 -19.98
N LEU A 500 3.29 -78.95 -21.29
CA LEU A 500 3.72 -79.87 -22.33
C LEU A 500 5.25 -79.83 -22.53
N PRO A 501 5.91 -80.97 -22.85
CA PRO A 501 7.37 -81.05 -22.98
C PRO A 501 8.00 -80.00 -23.89
N GLU A 502 7.30 -79.61 -24.95
CA GLU A 502 7.73 -78.64 -25.95
C GLU A 502 7.88 -77.22 -25.37
N SER A 503 7.24 -76.92 -24.23
CA SER A 503 7.29 -75.60 -23.60
C SER A 503 8.47 -75.41 -22.66
N TYR A 504 9.23 -76.47 -22.33
CA TYR A 504 10.35 -76.35 -21.39
C TYR A 504 11.51 -75.51 -21.95
N ALA A 505 11.75 -75.55 -23.26
CA ALA A 505 12.75 -74.68 -23.89
C ALA A 505 12.38 -73.18 -23.77
N ASP A 506 11.09 -72.85 -23.97
CA ASP A 506 10.60 -71.49 -23.79
C ASP A 506 10.61 -71.07 -22.31
N LEU A 507 10.36 -71.99 -21.38
CA LEU A 507 10.44 -71.74 -19.94
C LEU A 507 11.89 -71.51 -19.47
N ASP A 508 12.87 -72.16 -20.10
CA ASP A 508 14.27 -71.89 -19.83
C ASP A 508 14.66 -70.46 -20.23
N ILE A 509 14.16 -69.98 -21.37
CA ILE A 509 14.33 -68.58 -21.80
C ILE A 509 13.64 -67.63 -20.82
N VAL A 510 12.42 -67.95 -20.37
CA VAL A 510 11.70 -67.15 -19.35
C VAL A 510 12.55 -67.00 -18.09
N TYR A 511 13.17 -68.08 -17.63
CA TYR A 511 14.06 -68.03 -16.47
C TYR A 511 15.25 -67.10 -16.69
N ASP A 512 15.92 -67.21 -17.85
CA ASP A 512 17.11 -66.42 -18.15
C ASP A 512 16.76 -64.93 -18.24
N VAL A 513 15.62 -64.58 -18.85
CA VAL A 513 15.10 -63.20 -18.91
C VAL A 513 14.81 -62.64 -17.51
N ILE A 514 14.14 -63.41 -16.64
CA ILE A 514 13.84 -62.94 -15.28
C ILE A 514 15.11 -62.82 -14.42
N LYS A 515 16.12 -63.65 -14.70
CA LYS A 515 17.43 -63.58 -14.03
C LYS A 515 18.17 -62.28 -14.37
N GLU A 516 18.07 -61.79 -15.61
CA GLU A 516 18.63 -60.49 -16.01
C GLU A 516 17.95 -59.30 -15.30
N TRP A 517 16.72 -59.47 -14.82
CA TRP A 517 15.99 -58.43 -14.10
C TRP A 517 16.43 -58.27 -12.63
N GLY A 518 17.50 -58.93 -12.19
CA GLY A 518 18.09 -58.73 -10.87
C GLY A 518 17.18 -59.22 -9.75
N ASN A 519 16.84 -58.35 -8.78
CA ASN A 519 15.96 -58.67 -7.64
C ASN A 519 14.52 -58.17 -7.82
N ASP A 520 14.15 -57.69 -9.00
CA ASP A 520 12.81 -57.19 -9.26
C ASP A 520 11.74 -58.27 -9.07
N LYS A 521 10.55 -57.85 -8.62
CA LYS A 521 9.37 -58.70 -8.52
C LYS A 521 8.80 -58.96 -9.91
N VAL A 522 8.31 -60.17 -10.10
CA VAL A 522 7.75 -60.61 -11.38
C VAL A 522 6.39 -61.24 -11.14
N GLU A 523 5.37 -60.75 -11.86
CA GLU A 523 4.08 -61.43 -11.92
C GLU A 523 4.02 -62.41 -13.09
N ILE A 524 3.54 -63.61 -12.80
CA ILE A 524 3.19 -64.64 -13.75
C ILE A 524 1.67 -64.63 -13.85
N ALA A 525 1.16 -64.06 -14.93
CA ALA A 525 -0.25 -63.83 -15.17
C ALA A 525 -0.81 -64.90 -16.11
N GLY A 526 -1.70 -65.76 -15.60
CA GLY A 526 -2.37 -66.79 -16.38
C GLY A 526 -3.69 -66.32 -16.95
N HIS A 527 -3.97 -66.64 -18.21
CA HIS A 527 -5.22 -66.31 -18.91
C HIS A 527 -5.83 -67.54 -19.60
N THR A 528 -7.15 -67.53 -19.75
CA THR A 528 -7.93 -68.50 -20.55
C THR A 528 -8.76 -67.80 -21.61
N ASP A 529 -9.23 -68.56 -22.59
CA ASP A 529 -10.25 -68.14 -23.54
C ASP A 529 -11.67 -68.20 -22.93
N LYS A 530 -12.61 -67.56 -23.62
CA LYS A 530 -14.04 -67.61 -23.29
C LYS A 530 -14.78 -68.40 -24.37
N ARG A 531 -15.47 -69.46 -23.97
CA ARG A 531 -16.43 -70.23 -24.79
C ARG A 531 -17.80 -70.16 -24.12
N ASN A 532 -18.85 -70.59 -24.82
CA ASN A 532 -20.20 -70.70 -24.24
C ASN A 532 -20.25 -71.67 -23.03
N THR A 533 -19.31 -72.61 -22.95
CA THR A 533 -19.18 -73.55 -21.83
C THR A 533 -18.26 -73.06 -20.70
N SER A 534 -17.60 -71.90 -20.86
CA SER A 534 -16.66 -71.36 -19.88
C SER A 534 -17.37 -70.90 -18.61
N LYS A 535 -16.98 -71.47 -17.46
CA LYS A 535 -17.40 -71.02 -16.13
C LYS A 535 -16.35 -70.11 -15.52
N GLU A 536 -16.75 -68.95 -15.02
CA GLU A 536 -15.84 -67.92 -14.49
C GLU A 536 -14.93 -68.45 -13.37
N LYS A 537 -15.53 -69.00 -12.29
CA LYS A 537 -14.77 -69.57 -11.16
C LYS A 537 -13.82 -70.69 -11.59
N TYR A 538 -14.24 -71.53 -12.55
CA TYR A 538 -13.42 -72.63 -13.04
C TYR A 538 -12.19 -72.12 -13.81
N ASN A 539 -12.41 -71.20 -14.75
CA ASN A 539 -11.36 -70.66 -15.60
C ASN A 539 -10.40 -69.76 -14.83
N LEU A 540 -10.88 -69.03 -13.82
CA LEU A 540 -10.04 -68.30 -12.89
C LEU A 540 -9.06 -69.25 -12.18
N LEU A 541 -9.57 -70.32 -11.57
CA LEU A 541 -8.75 -71.33 -10.90
C LEU A 541 -7.80 -72.07 -11.86
N LEU A 542 -8.24 -72.39 -13.07
CA LEU A 542 -7.38 -73.04 -14.07
C LEU A 542 -6.24 -72.12 -14.51
N SER A 543 -6.53 -70.85 -14.75
CA SER A 543 -5.51 -69.85 -15.13
C SER A 543 -4.47 -69.63 -14.03
N GLU A 544 -4.91 -69.58 -12.77
CA GLU A 544 -4.03 -69.46 -11.61
C GLU A 544 -3.15 -70.71 -11.43
N LYS A 545 -3.73 -71.91 -11.58
CA LYS A 545 -2.97 -73.17 -11.56
C LYS A 545 -1.91 -73.24 -12.66
N ARG A 546 -2.21 -72.73 -13.85
CA ARG A 546 -1.25 -72.66 -14.98
C ARG A 546 -0.11 -71.69 -14.67
N ALA A 547 -0.42 -70.49 -14.19
CA ALA A 547 0.59 -69.54 -13.74
C ALA A 547 1.44 -70.10 -12.60
N LYS A 548 0.82 -70.84 -11.66
CA LYS A 548 1.53 -71.55 -10.60
C LYS A 548 2.46 -72.64 -11.13
N ALA A 549 2.03 -73.44 -12.12
CA ALA A 549 2.88 -74.46 -12.71
C ALA A 549 4.16 -73.87 -13.34
N VAL A 550 4.02 -72.70 -13.97
CA VAL A 550 5.16 -71.93 -14.50
C VAL A 550 6.05 -71.42 -13.35
N ALA A 551 5.47 -70.85 -12.30
CA ALA A 551 6.22 -70.40 -11.12
C ALA A 551 7.00 -71.54 -10.46
N ASP A 552 6.33 -72.68 -10.24
CA ASP A 552 6.92 -73.86 -9.60
C ASP A 552 8.09 -74.41 -10.44
N TYR A 553 7.98 -74.36 -11.77
CA TYR A 553 9.10 -74.70 -12.66
C TYR A 553 10.29 -73.74 -12.49
N LEU A 554 10.04 -72.42 -12.49
CA LEU A 554 11.09 -71.41 -12.32
C LEU A 554 11.79 -71.53 -10.95
N VAL A 555 11.01 -71.77 -9.89
CA VAL A 555 11.53 -72.02 -8.54
C VAL A 555 12.38 -73.29 -8.52
N LYS A 556 11.93 -74.36 -9.17
CA LYS A 556 12.71 -75.61 -9.31
C LYS A 556 14.04 -75.40 -10.06
N LYS A 557 14.09 -74.48 -11.02
CA LYS A 557 15.32 -74.08 -11.73
C LYS A 557 16.22 -73.14 -10.90
N GLY A 558 15.78 -72.73 -9.70
CA GLY A 558 16.57 -71.94 -8.74
C GLY A 558 16.14 -70.48 -8.60
N MET A 559 14.94 -70.11 -9.04
CA MET A 559 14.41 -68.76 -8.83
C MET A 559 13.87 -68.61 -7.41
N ASP A 560 14.13 -67.48 -6.76
CA ASP A 560 13.56 -67.21 -5.44
C ASP A 560 12.02 -67.08 -5.54
N ALA A 561 11.31 -67.93 -4.81
CA ALA A 561 9.85 -67.93 -4.77
C ALA A 561 9.28 -66.60 -4.27
N GLN A 562 10.01 -65.85 -3.42
CA GLN A 562 9.56 -64.55 -2.92
C GLN A 562 9.52 -63.47 -4.01
N ARG A 563 10.21 -63.68 -5.14
CA ARG A 563 10.21 -62.76 -6.28
C ARG A 563 9.01 -62.96 -7.21
N LEU A 564 8.35 -64.11 -7.14
CA LEU A 564 7.30 -64.50 -8.07
C LEU A 564 5.91 -64.27 -7.47
N VAL A 565 5.08 -63.52 -8.19
CA VAL A 565 3.68 -63.31 -7.86
C VAL A 565 2.83 -64.06 -8.87
N VAL A 566 2.10 -65.07 -8.42
CA VAL A 566 1.20 -65.85 -9.28
C VAL A 566 -0.18 -65.23 -9.27
N LYS A 567 -0.74 -64.95 -10.45
CA LYS A 567 -2.14 -64.51 -10.58
C LYS A 567 -2.85 -65.19 -11.74
N GLY A 568 -4.08 -65.62 -11.50
CA GLY A 568 -5.00 -66.04 -12.55
C GLY A 568 -5.99 -64.94 -12.87
N TYR A 569 -6.24 -64.71 -14.16
CA TYR A 569 -7.21 -63.73 -14.65
C TYR A 569 -8.42 -64.38 -15.34
N GLY A 570 -8.41 -65.71 -15.52
CA GLY A 570 -9.40 -66.41 -16.34
C GLY A 570 -9.52 -65.76 -17.72
N PHE A 571 -10.75 -65.54 -18.17
CA PHE A 571 -11.05 -64.90 -19.45
C PHE A 571 -11.41 -63.40 -19.33
N SER A 572 -11.09 -62.74 -18.21
CA SER A 572 -11.45 -61.34 -17.96
C SER A 572 -10.62 -60.33 -18.76
N GLN A 573 -9.46 -60.73 -19.28
CA GLN A 573 -8.54 -59.88 -20.04
C GLN A 573 -8.16 -60.50 -21.40
N PRO A 574 -9.11 -60.54 -22.36
CA PRO A 574 -8.85 -61.05 -23.71
C PRO A 574 -7.97 -60.06 -24.49
N ILE A 575 -7.06 -60.60 -25.32
CA ILE A 575 -6.25 -59.83 -26.27
C ILE A 575 -6.73 -59.99 -27.71
N ALA A 576 -7.60 -60.97 -27.95
CA ALA A 576 -8.25 -61.22 -29.22
C ALA A 576 -9.71 -61.63 -29.00
N GLU A 577 -10.56 -61.45 -30.00
CA GLU A 577 -11.96 -61.86 -29.96
C GLU A 577 -12.08 -63.39 -29.80
N ASN A 578 -13.03 -63.86 -29.00
CA ASN A 578 -13.22 -65.30 -28.77
C ASN A 578 -14.33 -65.86 -29.66
N ASP A 579 -14.08 -67.01 -30.30
CA ASP A 579 -15.14 -67.79 -30.91
C ASP A 579 -16.02 -68.45 -29.82
N PRO A 580 -17.36 -68.33 -29.87
CA PRO A 580 -18.25 -68.88 -28.84
C PRO A 580 -18.14 -70.40 -28.66
N VAL A 581 -17.66 -71.16 -29.65
CA VAL A 581 -17.54 -72.63 -29.62
C VAL A 581 -16.10 -73.06 -29.35
N ASN A 582 -15.15 -72.51 -30.11
CA ASN A 582 -13.75 -72.93 -30.14
C ASN A 582 -12.83 -72.09 -29.24
N GLY A 583 -13.28 -70.90 -28.81
CA GLY A 583 -12.48 -69.94 -28.06
C GLY A 583 -11.39 -69.29 -28.92
N ASN A 584 -10.31 -68.81 -28.30
CA ASN A 584 -9.17 -68.25 -29.02
C ASN A 584 -7.85 -68.61 -28.34
N ASP A 585 -6.97 -69.25 -29.10
CA ASP A 585 -5.67 -69.73 -28.64
C ASP A 585 -4.78 -68.60 -28.11
N ALA A 586 -4.84 -67.40 -28.70
CA ALA A 586 -4.10 -66.23 -28.24
C ALA A 586 -4.51 -65.80 -26.82
N ASN A 587 -5.75 -66.08 -26.40
CA ASN A 587 -6.21 -65.77 -25.05
C ASN A 587 -5.79 -66.81 -24.01
N ARG A 588 -5.40 -68.02 -24.43
CA ARG A 588 -4.89 -69.08 -23.55
C ARG A 588 -3.37 -68.94 -23.39
N ARG A 589 -2.96 -67.94 -22.62
CA ARG A 589 -1.56 -67.53 -22.51
C ARG A 589 -1.11 -67.36 -21.07
N VAL A 590 0.19 -67.27 -20.89
CA VAL A 590 0.84 -66.79 -19.66
C VAL A 590 1.67 -65.57 -20.03
N GLU A 591 1.58 -64.52 -19.22
CA GLU A 591 2.37 -63.30 -19.37
C GLU A 591 3.32 -63.17 -18.20
N ILE A 592 4.51 -62.63 -18.48
CA ILE A 592 5.54 -62.36 -17.49
C ILE A 592 5.71 -60.85 -17.41
N ILE A 593 5.45 -60.29 -16.22
CA ILE A 593 5.36 -58.85 -16.00
C ILE A 593 6.40 -58.44 -14.97
N ARG A 594 7.34 -57.57 -15.36
CA ARG A 594 8.37 -57.02 -14.47
C ARG A 594 7.85 -55.81 -13.72
N PHE A 595 8.04 -55.82 -12.40
CA PHE A 595 7.88 -54.64 -11.55
C PHE A 595 9.25 -54.16 -11.09
N GLN A 596 9.68 -52.99 -11.59
CA GLN A 596 10.92 -52.39 -11.11
C GLN A 596 10.74 -51.90 -9.68
N SER A 597 11.58 -52.42 -8.79
CA SER A 597 11.82 -51.81 -7.50
C SER A 597 12.62 -50.52 -7.75
N VAL A 598 11.99 -49.36 -7.57
CA VAL A 598 12.73 -48.10 -7.56
C VAL A 598 13.48 -48.09 -6.24
N ALA A 599 14.80 -48.25 -6.28
CA ALA A 599 15.65 -48.09 -5.09
C ALA A 599 15.35 -46.72 -4.47
N GLN A 600 15.00 -46.74 -3.18
CA GLN A 600 14.76 -45.53 -2.38
C GLN A 600 16.02 -44.70 -2.25
#